data_AF-E9B149-F1
#
_entry.id   AF-E9B149-F1
#
_cell.length_a   1.000
_cell.length_b   1.000
_cell.length_c   1.000
_cell.angle_alpha   90.00
_cell.angle_beta   90.00
_cell.angle_gamma   90.00
#
_symmetry.space_group_name_H-M   'P 1'
#
loop_
_entity.id
_entity.type
_entity.pdbx_description
1 polymer ?
#
loop_
_entity_poly.entity_id
_entity_poly.type
_entity_poly.pdbx_seq_one_letter_code
_entity_poly.pdbx_strand_id
1 'polypeptide(L)'
;MLPPTHVYSLIIHNKTLKEMTLMVTYSNMIDNTVAHHSVVVAPGEKGVAEPRTFSWNGATFAIVITAVHAKDAQTALTAPFPGVNSPTNDYLVTLVEESGTVHLKAEQA
;
A
#
# COMPACT_ATOMS: atom_id res chain seq x y z
N MET A 1 -17.39 -3.94 14.86
CA MET A 1 -16.31 -2.92 14.83
C MET A 1 -16.57 -2.07 13.59
N LEU A 2 -16.71 -0.74 13.71
CA LEU A 2 -16.90 0.11 12.53
C LEU A 2 -15.58 0.22 11.76
N PRO A 3 -15.60 0.29 10.40
CA PRO A 3 -14.39 0.50 9.62
C PRO A 3 -13.72 1.83 9.99
N PRO A 4 -12.39 1.92 9.83
CA PRO A 4 -11.70 3.20 9.93
C PRO A 4 -12.34 4.23 8.99
N THR A 5 -12.53 5.45 9.48
CA THR A 5 -12.93 6.60 8.66
C THR A 5 -11.73 7.30 8.02
N HIS A 6 -10.52 7.01 8.52
CA HIS A 6 -9.28 7.56 8.00
C HIS A 6 -8.88 6.81 6.73
N VAL A 7 -8.69 7.56 5.65
CA VAL A 7 -8.27 7.06 4.35
C VAL A 7 -6.78 7.34 4.19
N TYR A 8 -6.02 6.31 3.84
CA TYR A 8 -4.58 6.40 3.72
C TYR A 8 -4.16 6.23 2.27
N SER A 9 -3.21 7.05 1.82
CA SER A 9 -2.49 6.79 0.58
C SER A 9 -1.29 5.87 0.84
N LEU A 10 -0.75 5.28 -0.23
CA LEU A 10 0.50 4.54 -0.19
C LEU A 10 1.46 5.12 -1.24
N ILE A 11 2.55 5.71 -0.78
CA ILE A 11 3.66 6.18 -1.59
C ILE A 11 4.68 5.05 -1.72
N ILE A 12 4.99 4.66 -2.95
CA ILE A 12 5.92 3.58 -3.26
C ILE A 12 7.16 4.19 -3.89
N HIS A 13 8.30 4.16 -3.19
CA HIS A 13 9.57 4.63 -3.72
C HIS A 13 10.38 3.46 -4.25
N ASN A 14 10.69 3.47 -5.54
CA ASN A 14 11.53 2.47 -6.17
C ASN A 14 13.01 2.85 -6.11
N LYS A 15 13.78 2.30 -5.17
CA LYS A 15 15.24 2.50 -5.10
C LYS A 15 16.03 1.39 -5.83
N THR A 16 15.35 0.52 -6.57
CA THR A 16 16.01 -0.48 -7.42
C THR A 16 16.43 0.14 -8.75
N LEU A 17 17.24 -0.58 -9.53
CA LEU A 17 17.69 -0.13 -10.85
C LEU A 17 16.74 -0.52 -11.99
N LYS A 18 15.61 -1.18 -11.69
CA LYS A 18 14.65 -1.68 -12.67
C LYS A 18 13.25 -1.17 -12.40
N GLU A 19 12.42 -1.15 -13.44
CA GLU A 19 11.00 -0.87 -13.27
C GLU A 19 10.36 -1.97 -12.42
N MET A 20 9.51 -1.57 -11.48
CA MET A 20 8.85 -2.48 -10.55
C MET A 20 7.34 -2.35 -10.67
N THR A 21 6.65 -3.48 -10.75
CA THR A 21 5.18 -3.54 -10.65
C THR A 21 4.79 -4.04 -9.27
N LEU A 22 3.96 -3.28 -8.56
CA LEU A 22 3.42 -3.63 -7.26
C LEU A 22 1.92 -3.83 -7.35
N MET A 23 1.43 -4.88 -6.69
CA MET A 23 0.02 -5.13 -6.46
C MET A 23 -0.36 -4.61 -5.07
N VAL A 24 -1.30 -3.69 -5.02
CA VAL A 24 -1.86 -3.12 -3.81
C VAL A 24 -3.24 -3.71 -3.58
N THR A 25 -3.47 -4.23 -2.40
CA THR A 25 -4.74 -4.84 -2.00
C THR A 25 -5.54 -3.86 -1.16
N TYR A 26 -6.73 -3.54 -1.65
CA TYR A 26 -7.73 -2.73 -0.98
C TYR A 26 -8.82 -3.65 -0.43
N SER A 27 -9.14 -3.52 0.86
CA SER A 27 -10.18 -4.29 1.52
C SER A 27 -11.29 -3.37 2.04
N ASN A 28 -12.52 -3.70 1.68
CA ASN A 28 -13.69 -3.08 2.27
C ASN A 28 -14.11 -3.92 3.49
N MET A 29 -14.04 -3.31 4.68
CA MET A 29 -14.31 -4.00 5.94
C MET A 29 -15.80 -4.17 6.25
N ILE A 30 -16.70 -3.54 5.48
CA ILE A 30 -18.16 -3.68 5.67
C ILE A 30 -18.70 -4.87 4.88
N ASP A 31 -18.33 -5.00 3.61
CA ASP A 31 -18.84 -6.05 2.72
C ASP A 31 -17.82 -7.20 2.48
N ASN A 32 -16.63 -7.12 3.10
CA ASN A 32 -15.51 -8.06 2.95
C ASN A 32 -15.02 -8.23 1.51
N THR A 33 -15.26 -7.25 0.64
CA THR A 33 -14.74 -7.27 -0.73
C THR A 33 -13.27 -6.88 -0.78
N VAL A 34 -12.56 -7.47 -1.74
CA VAL A 34 -11.14 -7.22 -1.97
C VAL A 34 -10.95 -6.79 -3.42
N ALA A 35 -10.21 -5.71 -3.62
CA ALA A 35 -9.80 -5.23 -4.94
C ALA A 35 -8.27 -5.14 -5.01
N HIS A 36 -7.73 -5.50 -6.16
CA HIS A 36 -6.30 -5.40 -6.44
C HIS A 36 -6.03 -4.28 -7.45
N HIS A 37 -4.97 -3.51 -7.20
CA HIS A 37 -4.56 -2.43 -8.08
C HIS A 37 -3.05 -2.52 -8.35
N SER A 38 -2.68 -2.47 -9.62
CA SER A 38 -1.27 -2.49 -10.01
C SER A 38 -0.72 -1.07 -10.12
N VAL A 39 0.41 -0.82 -9.46
CA VAL A 39 1.18 0.42 -9.54
C VAL A 39 2.53 0.08 -10.17
N VAL A 40 2.86 0.73 -11.29
CA VAL A 40 4.15 0.60 -11.97
C VAL A 40 5.02 1.78 -11.57
N VAL A 41 6.25 1.52 -11.13
CA VAL A 41 7.17 2.54 -10.64
C VAL A 41 8.52 2.39 -11.33
N ALA A 42 8.92 3.43 -12.06
CA ALA A 42 10.21 3.50 -12.73
C ALA A 42 11.38 3.54 -11.71
N PRO A 43 12.62 3.19 -12.11
CA PRO A 43 13.80 3.28 -11.23
C PRO A 43 14.00 4.69 -10.68
N GLY A 44 14.20 4.82 -9.36
CA GLY A 44 14.41 6.10 -8.68
C GLY A 44 13.14 6.93 -8.45
N GLU A 45 12.00 6.52 -9.02
CA GLU A 45 10.76 7.29 -8.98
C GLU A 45 9.82 6.84 -7.84
N LYS A 46 8.76 7.63 -7.65
CA LYS A 46 7.68 7.33 -6.73
C LYS A 46 6.38 7.04 -7.46
N GLY A 47 5.71 5.95 -7.10
CA GLY A 47 4.32 5.67 -7.46
C GLY A 47 3.39 5.96 -6.28
N VAL A 48 2.12 6.22 -6.58
CA VAL A 48 1.10 6.47 -5.55
C VAL A 48 -0.07 5.52 -5.75
N ALA A 49 -0.44 4.82 -4.68
CA ALA A 49 -1.70 4.13 -4.55
C ALA A 49 -2.65 5.03 -3.75
N GLU A 50 -3.60 5.62 -4.47
CA GLU A 50 -4.50 6.64 -3.92
C GLU A 50 -5.44 6.09 -2.84
N PRO A 51 -5.84 6.93 -1.87
CA PRO A 51 -6.87 6.62 -0.91
C PRO A 51 -8.19 6.32 -1.62
N ARG A 52 -8.96 5.35 -1.11
CA ARG A 52 -10.27 4.97 -1.67
C ARG A 52 -11.36 4.99 -0.61
N THR A 53 -12.56 5.38 -1.02
CA THR A 53 -13.73 5.43 -0.15
C THR A 53 -14.92 4.74 -0.80
N PHE A 54 -15.92 4.41 0.02
CA PHE A 54 -17.22 3.94 -0.44
C PHE A 54 -18.32 4.51 0.44
N SER A 55 -19.51 4.67 -0.13
CA SER A 55 -20.70 5.14 0.59
C SER A 55 -21.58 3.98 1.00
N TRP A 56 -22.00 3.96 2.26
CA TRP A 56 -22.92 2.95 2.80
C TRP A 56 -23.84 3.60 3.84
N ASN A 57 -25.14 3.36 3.74
CA ASN A 57 -26.15 3.90 4.67
C ASN A 57 -26.05 5.42 4.93
N GLY A 58 -25.71 6.21 3.90
CA GLY A 58 -25.59 7.67 4.01
C GLY A 58 -24.29 8.17 4.66
N ALA A 59 -23.35 7.28 4.99
CA ALA A 59 -22.03 7.62 5.49
C ALA A 59 -20.94 7.20 4.49
N THR A 60 -19.78 7.86 4.56
CA THR A 60 -18.59 7.53 3.76
C THR A 60 -17.57 6.82 4.64
N PHE A 61 -17.06 5.70 4.15
CA PHE A 61 -16.08 4.87 4.84
C PHE A 61 -14.83 4.70 4.00
N ALA A 62 -13.69 4.48 4.66
CA ALA A 62 -12.43 4.19 3.97
C ALA A 62 -12.43 2.74 3.46
N ILE A 63 -11.90 2.53 2.25
CA ILE A 63 -11.42 1.22 1.80
C ILE A 63 -9.94 1.17 2.18
N VAL A 64 -9.57 0.21 3.02
CA VAL A 64 -8.24 0.17 3.63
C VAL A 64 -7.25 -0.58 2.75
N ILE A 65 -6.02 -0.08 2.67
CA ILE A 65 -4.91 -0.83 2.06
C ILE A 65 -4.44 -1.87 3.07
N THR A 66 -4.55 -3.15 2.73
CA THR A 66 -4.24 -4.27 3.65
C THR A 66 -3.01 -5.07 3.25
N ALA A 67 -2.58 -4.98 1.99
CA ALA A 67 -1.35 -5.62 1.55
C ALA A 67 -0.71 -4.92 0.35
N VAL A 68 0.61 -5.07 0.22
CA VAL A 68 1.41 -4.62 -0.91
C VAL A 68 2.39 -5.73 -1.27
N HIS A 69 2.44 -6.09 -2.55
CA HIS A 69 3.33 -7.14 -3.04
C HIS A 69 3.97 -6.69 -4.36
N ALA A 70 5.29 -6.70 -4.46
CA ALA A 70 5.96 -6.45 -5.73
C ALA A 70 6.16 -7.76 -6.48
N LYS A 71 5.97 -7.75 -7.79
CA LYS A 71 6.02 -8.96 -8.64
C LYS A 71 7.33 -9.76 -8.48
N ASP A 72 8.43 -9.07 -8.19
CA ASP A 72 9.77 -9.66 -8.01
C ASP A 72 10.30 -9.56 -6.56
N ALA A 73 9.48 -9.11 -5.60
CA ALA A 73 9.91 -9.06 -4.21
C ALA A 73 9.65 -10.40 -3.52
N GLN A 74 10.57 -10.78 -2.62
CA GLN A 74 10.46 -12.02 -1.87
C GLN A 74 9.38 -11.97 -0.77
N THR A 75 9.04 -10.77 -0.31
CA THR A 75 8.11 -10.55 0.80
C THR A 75 6.99 -9.59 0.42
N ALA A 76 5.76 -9.93 0.81
CA ALA A 76 4.66 -8.98 0.83
C ALA A 76 4.66 -8.22 2.16
N LEU A 77 4.19 -6.98 2.15
CA LEU A 77 3.85 -6.23 3.36
C LEU A 77 2.35 -6.36 3.59
N THR A 78 1.95 -6.71 4.81
CA THR A 78 0.54 -6.81 5.22
C THR A 78 0.26 -5.89 6.38
N ALA A 79 -0.94 -5.32 6.41
CA ALA A 79 -1.41 -4.52 7.53
C ALA A 79 -1.57 -5.38 8.82
N PRO A 80 -1.25 -4.84 10.01
CA PRO A 80 -0.71 -3.51 10.25
C PRO A 80 0.74 -3.41 9.73
N PHE A 81 1.02 -2.35 8.95
CA PHE A 81 2.34 -2.16 8.38
C PHE A 81 3.35 -1.90 9.52
N PRO A 82 4.40 -2.73 9.67
CA PRO A 82 5.37 -2.55 10.74
C PRO A 82 6.00 -1.16 10.70
N GLY A 83 6.10 -0.51 11.86
CA GLY A 83 6.73 0.82 11.97
C GLY A 83 5.79 2.02 11.77
N VAL A 84 4.47 1.81 11.69
CA VAL A 84 3.51 2.92 11.53
C VAL A 84 2.51 2.99 12.69
N ASN A 85 2.46 4.16 13.33
CA ASN A 85 1.44 4.52 14.32
C ASN A 85 0.31 5.31 13.65
N SER A 86 -0.94 4.92 13.92
CA SER A 86 -2.13 5.62 13.45
C SER A 86 -2.25 7.03 14.07
N PRO A 87 -2.70 8.09 13.35
CA PRO A 87 -3.00 8.16 11.92
C PRO A 87 -2.01 9.06 11.17
N THR A 88 -1.18 8.49 10.28
CA THR A 88 -0.47 9.26 9.25
C THR A 88 -1.27 9.24 7.95
N ASN A 89 -1.28 10.33 7.19
CA ASN A 89 -2.06 10.42 5.94
C ASN A 89 -1.52 9.52 4.82
N ASP A 90 -0.21 9.29 4.79
CA ASP A 90 0.48 8.58 3.71
C ASP A 90 1.41 7.50 4.29
N TYR A 91 1.32 6.28 3.77
CA TYR A 91 2.27 5.20 4.05
C TYR A 91 3.43 5.26 3.05
N LEU A 92 4.68 5.25 3.52
CA LEU A 92 5.84 5.13 2.64
C LEU A 92 6.31 3.67 2.58
N VAL A 93 6.36 3.12 1.38
CA VAL A 93 6.97 1.81 1.12
C VAL A 93 8.13 1.99 0.16
N THR A 94 9.28 1.45 0.53
CA THR A 94 10.48 1.50 -0.29
C THR A 94 10.81 0.11 -0.83
N LEU A 95 11.03 0.04 -2.14
CA LEU A 95 11.66 -1.11 -2.78
C LEU A 95 13.17 -0.93 -2.74
N VAL A 96 13.87 -1.87 -2.13
CA VAL A 96 15.33 -1.91 -2.09
C VAL A 96 15.84 -3.22 -2.65
N GLU A 97 16.97 -3.19 -3.33
CA GLU A 97 17.66 -4.39 -3.82
C GLU A 97 18.90 -4.62 -2.96
N GLU A 98 18.96 -5.76 -2.26
CA GLU A 98 20.07 -6.15 -1.41
C GLU A 98 20.59 -7.50 -1.89
N SER A 99 21.87 -7.55 -2.29
CA SER A 99 22.51 -8.76 -2.83
C SER A 99 21.75 -9.41 -4.01
N GLY A 100 21.10 -8.60 -4.85
CA GLY A 100 20.32 -9.08 -6.01
C GLY A 100 18.88 -9.49 -5.70
N THR A 101 18.45 -9.37 -4.44
CA THR A 101 17.08 -9.67 -4.01
C THR A 101 16.31 -8.39 -3.73
N VAL A 102 15.09 -8.29 -4.24
CA VAL A 102 14.21 -7.15 -3.96
C VAL A 102 13.44 -7.36 -2.67
N HIS A 103 13.50 -6.37 -1.78
CA HIS A 103 12.79 -6.31 -0.51
C HIS A 103 11.84 -5.11 -0.47
N LEU A 104 10.68 -5.31 0.16
CA LEU A 104 9.74 -4.26 0.50
C LEU A 104 9.94 -3.84 1.97
N LYS A 105 10.17 -2.55 2.22
CA LYS A 105 10.31 -1.96 3.56
C LYS A 105 9.24 -0.90 3.78
N ALA A 106 8.50 -0.99 4.88
CA ALA A 106 7.55 0.03 5.31
C ALA A 106 8.26 1.04 6.25
N GLU A 107 8.04 2.32 6.02
CA GLU A 107 8.53 3.42 6.84
C GLU A 107 7.42 4.46 7.02
N GLN A 108 7.49 5.24 8.08
CA GLN A 108 6.60 6.38 8.27
C GLN A 108 7.12 7.55 7.40
N ALA A 109 6.22 8.18 6.64
CA ALA A 109 6.56 9.35 5.80
C ALA A 109 6.85 10.59 6.64
#